data_AF-A0A2S0MA90-F1
#
_entry.id   AF-A0A2S0MA90-F1
#
_cell.length_a   1.000
_cell.length_b   1.000
_cell.length_c   1.000
_cell.angle_alpha   90.00
_cell.angle_beta   90.00
_cell.angle_gamma   90.00
#
_symmetry.space_group_name_H-M   'P 1'
#
loop_
_entity.id
_entity.type
_entity.pdbx_description
1 polymer ?
#
loop_
_entity_poly.entity_id
_entity_poly.type
_entity_poly.pdbx_seq_one_letter_code
_entity_poly.pdbx_strand_id
1 'polypeptide(L)'
;MALIDKICRVSNLDYFLTQIKKLFVSKESGKGLSTNDYSTDEKNKLAGIQTGANNYTLPKASATALGGVKVGAGLTIATDGALSASGTDLTPYAKISDLAVVAKSGKYSDLSGTPATLKNPAAITFTGAATGTYDGSAAVSVTIPAIPTKLSAFQNDAGYVTSSNAEATYAKKSDITTVFRYRGSVDTYADLPVNGVQVGDTYNITAADASHSINAGDNVSWNGNSWDNLAGIVDLSAYAKSSDVANTYMKTADYPMATDADILALFTDD
;
A
#
# COMPACT_ATOMS: atom_id res chain seq x y z
N MET A 1 -45.24 7.37 -49.14
CA MET A 1 -44.77 6.48 -48.06
C MET A 1 -45.13 7.18 -46.75
N ALA A 2 -45.85 6.55 -45.84
CA ALA A 2 -46.10 7.16 -44.53
C ALA A 2 -44.73 7.43 -43.88
N LEU A 3 -44.49 8.67 -43.41
CA LEU A 3 -43.33 8.92 -42.54
C LEU A 3 -43.56 8.08 -41.29
N ILE A 4 -42.75 7.04 -41.12
CA ILE A 4 -42.74 6.23 -39.91
C ILE A 4 -41.80 6.95 -38.94
N ASP A 5 -42.24 7.16 -37.70
CA ASP A 5 -41.39 7.71 -36.66
C ASP A 5 -40.14 6.81 -36.48
N LYS A 6 -38.96 7.44 -36.46
CA LYS A 6 -37.68 6.75 -36.29
C LYS A 6 -37.16 6.93 -34.87
N ILE A 7 -36.54 5.89 -34.33
CA ILE A 7 -35.90 5.92 -33.01
C ILE A 7 -34.53 6.60 -33.13
N CYS A 8 -34.31 7.69 -32.39
CA CYS A 8 -33.01 8.36 -32.30
C CYS A 8 -32.11 7.68 -31.26
N ARG A 9 -30.87 7.36 -31.64
CA ARG A 9 -29.84 6.86 -30.72
C ARG A 9 -29.04 8.01 -30.10
N VAL A 10 -28.31 7.74 -29.03
CA VAL A 10 -27.41 8.72 -28.39
C VAL A 10 -26.37 9.25 -29.38
N SER A 11 -25.86 8.42 -30.29
CA SER A 11 -24.94 8.87 -31.35
C SER A 11 -25.58 9.90 -32.29
N ASN A 12 -26.87 9.72 -32.63
CA ASN A 12 -27.61 10.70 -33.42
C ASN A 12 -27.78 12.02 -32.65
N LEU A 13 -27.96 11.96 -31.33
CA LEU A 13 -28.06 13.14 -30.46
C LEU A 13 -26.70 13.86 -30.29
N ASP A 14 -25.60 13.12 -30.22
CA ASP A 14 -24.24 13.70 -30.21
C ASP A 14 -23.91 14.39 -31.54
N TYR A 15 -24.28 13.75 -32.65
CA TYR A 15 -24.18 14.37 -33.97
C TYR A 15 -25.02 15.66 -34.05
N PHE A 16 -26.26 15.63 -33.55
CA PHE A 16 -27.13 16.81 -33.43
C PHE A 16 -26.47 17.92 -32.59
N LEU A 17 -25.93 17.60 -31.42
CA LEU A 17 -25.21 18.55 -30.56
C LEU A 17 -23.97 19.14 -31.25
N THR A 18 -23.25 18.31 -32.01
CA THR A 18 -22.10 18.75 -32.80
C THR A 18 -22.50 19.76 -33.86
N GLN A 19 -23.61 19.53 -34.57
CA GLN A 19 -24.12 20.52 -35.54
C GLN A 19 -24.52 21.83 -34.84
N ILE A 20 -25.16 21.78 -33.66
CA ILE A 20 -25.50 22.99 -32.89
C ILE A 20 -24.23 23.77 -32.47
N LYS A 21 -23.21 23.09 -31.96
CA LYS A 21 -21.95 23.73 -31.55
C LYS A 21 -21.18 24.38 -32.70
N LYS A 22 -21.36 23.91 -33.94
CA LYS A 22 -20.78 24.59 -35.11
C LYS A 22 -21.48 25.90 -35.43
N LEU A 23 -22.78 25.99 -35.15
CA LEU A 23 -23.57 27.18 -35.44
C LEU A 23 -23.44 28.27 -34.35
N PHE A 24 -23.13 27.90 -33.11
CA PHE A 24 -23.07 28.82 -31.97
C PHE A 24 -21.73 28.79 -31.21
N VAL A 25 -21.19 29.97 -30.86
CA VAL A 25 -19.97 30.09 -30.04
C VAL A 25 -20.30 29.90 -28.56
N SER A 26 -19.47 29.13 -27.84
CA SER A 26 -19.63 28.91 -26.39
C SER A 26 -19.18 30.12 -25.57
N LYS A 27 -19.97 30.49 -24.56
CA LYS A 27 -19.62 31.54 -23.61
C LYS A 27 -18.63 31.01 -22.57
N GLU A 28 -17.47 31.64 -22.46
CA GLU A 28 -16.51 31.36 -21.39
C GLU A 28 -16.95 31.97 -20.06
N SER A 29 -16.72 31.25 -18.94
CA SER A 29 -17.09 31.72 -17.61
C SER A 29 -16.41 33.06 -17.30
N GLY A 30 -17.19 34.03 -16.84
CA GLY A 30 -16.71 35.38 -16.54
C GLY A 30 -16.51 36.29 -17.77
N LYS A 31 -16.75 35.80 -18.99
CA LYS A 31 -16.63 36.59 -20.23
C LYS A 31 -17.99 36.89 -20.84
N GLY A 32 -18.14 38.10 -21.38
CA GLY A 32 -19.20 38.39 -22.35
C GLY A 32 -18.82 37.81 -23.71
N LEU A 33 -19.78 37.43 -24.54
CA LEU A 33 -19.52 36.98 -25.92
C LEU A 33 -18.98 38.11 -26.83
N SER A 34 -18.72 39.32 -26.29
CA SER A 34 -18.33 40.53 -27.04
C SER A 34 -17.55 41.62 -26.26
N THR A 35 -16.71 41.30 -25.26
CA THR A 35 -15.95 42.34 -24.50
C THR A 35 -14.45 42.02 -24.36
N ASN A 36 -13.57 43.02 -24.57
CA ASN A 36 -12.11 42.90 -24.56
C ASN A 36 -11.52 42.75 -23.14
N ASP A 37 -10.86 41.64 -22.84
CA ASP A 37 -10.13 41.39 -21.59
C ASP A 37 -8.61 41.56 -21.75
N TYR A 38 -7.95 42.36 -20.88
CA TYR A 38 -6.48 42.41 -20.78
C TYR A 38 -5.88 41.06 -20.37
N SER A 39 -4.74 40.71 -20.95
CA SER A 39 -4.09 39.41 -20.71
C SER A 39 -3.58 39.27 -19.27
N THR A 40 -3.51 38.03 -18.79
CA THR A 40 -2.96 37.71 -17.45
C THR A 40 -1.53 38.23 -17.28
N ASP A 41 -0.76 38.26 -18.37
CA ASP A 41 0.62 38.76 -18.38
C ASP A 41 0.69 40.27 -18.18
N GLU A 42 -0.25 41.04 -18.73
CA GLU A 42 -0.35 42.48 -18.52
C GLU A 42 -0.76 42.82 -17.07
N LYS A 43 -1.64 42.01 -16.47
CA LYS A 43 -2.05 42.18 -15.07
C LYS A 43 -0.94 41.81 -14.09
N ASN A 44 -0.17 40.77 -14.38
CA ASN A 44 0.94 40.32 -13.52
C ASN A 44 2.16 41.26 -13.59
N LYS A 45 2.45 41.84 -14.77
CA LYS A 45 3.51 42.86 -14.90
C LYS A 45 3.19 44.13 -14.11
N LEU A 46 1.92 44.53 -14.04
CA LEU A 46 1.49 45.72 -13.28
C LEU A 46 1.47 45.50 -11.76
N ALA A 47 1.17 44.28 -11.30
CA ALA A 47 1.15 43.97 -9.87
C ALA A 47 2.56 43.86 -9.25
N GLY A 48 3.60 43.61 -10.06
CA GLY A 48 4.95 43.32 -9.60
C GLY A 48 5.92 44.52 -9.47
N ILE A 49 5.52 45.73 -9.86
CA ILE A 49 6.41 46.91 -9.79
C ILE A 49 5.86 47.91 -8.77
N GLN A 50 6.48 47.95 -7.59
CA GLN A 50 6.25 49.00 -6.60
C GLN A 50 7.32 50.09 -6.73
N THR A 51 6.93 51.35 -6.54
CA THR A 51 7.81 52.51 -6.61
C THR A 51 9.02 52.36 -5.68
N GLY A 52 10.24 52.34 -6.24
CA GLY A 52 11.50 52.29 -5.48
C GLY A 52 12.30 50.98 -5.55
N ALA A 53 11.96 50.06 -6.47
CA ALA A 53 12.75 48.86 -6.73
C ALA A 53 14.16 49.22 -7.26
N ASN A 54 15.14 49.21 -6.35
CA ASN A 54 16.60 49.24 -6.53
C ASN A 54 17.28 50.63 -6.55
N ASN A 55 17.73 51.13 -5.38
CA ASN A 55 19.04 51.81 -5.27
C ASN A 55 19.52 51.88 -3.79
N TYR A 56 20.26 50.85 -3.35
CA TYR A 56 20.84 50.80 -2.00
C TYR A 56 22.38 50.88 -2.08
N THR A 57 23.00 51.69 -1.24
CA THR A 57 24.46 51.68 -1.03
C THR A 57 24.77 51.65 0.47
N LEU A 58 25.62 50.70 0.88
CA LEU A 58 25.98 50.44 2.27
C LEU A 58 26.99 51.51 2.75
N PRO A 59 26.67 52.32 3.76
CA PRO A 59 27.60 53.34 4.27
C PRO A 59 28.81 52.72 4.98
N LYS A 60 29.77 53.51 5.45
CA LYS A 60 30.92 53.02 6.26
C LYS A 60 30.57 52.99 7.75
N ALA A 61 30.99 51.95 8.45
CA ALA A 61 30.67 51.78 9.87
C ALA A 61 31.45 52.76 10.76
N SER A 62 30.76 53.36 11.74
CA SER A 62 31.32 54.22 12.77
C SER A 62 30.66 53.91 14.12
N ALA A 63 31.04 54.62 15.19
CA ALA A 63 30.38 54.49 16.50
C ALA A 63 28.87 54.80 16.45
N THR A 64 28.41 55.55 15.43
CA THR A 64 27.02 56.03 15.31
C THR A 64 26.32 55.66 14.00
N ALA A 65 27.02 55.16 12.97
CA ALA A 65 26.46 54.74 11.69
C ALA A 65 26.82 53.28 11.36
N LEU A 66 25.85 52.46 10.93
CA LEU A 66 26.08 51.04 10.59
C LEU A 66 26.39 50.89 9.12
N GLY A 67 27.64 50.58 8.81
CA GLY A 67 28.09 50.27 7.45
C GLY A 67 28.06 48.79 7.11
N GLY A 68 27.05 48.09 7.64
CA GLY A 68 26.94 46.63 7.63
C GLY A 68 27.22 45.97 8.98
N VAL A 69 27.97 46.61 9.89
CA VAL A 69 28.34 46.06 11.22
C VAL A 69 28.42 47.16 12.30
N LYS A 70 28.19 46.83 13.59
CA LYS A 70 28.23 47.76 14.75
C LYS A 70 29.48 47.52 15.62
N VAL A 71 30.18 48.58 16.04
CA VAL A 71 31.36 48.50 16.94
C VAL A 71 30.92 48.44 18.40
N GLY A 72 31.42 47.43 19.12
CA GLY A 72 31.15 47.22 20.55
C GLY A 72 32.31 47.64 21.46
N ALA A 73 32.09 47.52 22.78
CA ALA A 73 33.10 47.80 23.80
C ALA A 73 34.34 46.91 23.64
N GLY A 74 35.53 47.46 23.92
CA GLY A 74 36.81 46.75 23.74
C GLY A 74 37.29 46.69 22.29
N LEU A 75 36.54 47.25 21.34
CA LEU A 75 36.93 47.38 19.95
C LEU A 75 36.93 48.85 19.50
N THR A 76 37.84 49.20 18.60
CA THR A 76 37.94 50.55 18.00
C THR A 76 38.01 50.44 16.49
N ILE A 77 37.32 51.32 15.76
CA ILE A 77 37.43 51.45 14.30
C ILE A 77 38.42 52.56 13.97
N ALA A 78 39.44 52.23 13.19
CA ALA A 78 40.36 53.20 12.62
C ALA A 78 39.67 54.00 11.50
N THR A 79 40.24 55.16 11.16
CA THR A 79 39.64 56.11 10.21
C THR A 79 39.48 55.56 8.79
N ASP A 80 40.19 54.49 8.43
CA ASP A 80 40.05 53.76 7.16
C ASP A 80 38.94 52.69 7.16
N GLY A 81 38.38 52.36 8.33
CA GLY A 81 37.30 51.40 8.52
C GLY A 81 37.72 50.09 9.18
N ALA A 82 39.00 49.92 9.54
CA ALA A 82 39.50 48.70 10.17
C ALA A 82 39.12 48.60 11.66
N LEU A 83 38.52 47.48 12.07
CA LEU A 83 38.13 47.19 13.46
C LEU A 83 39.26 46.46 14.21
N SER A 84 39.70 46.98 15.36
CA SER A 84 40.80 46.44 16.19
C SER A 84 40.41 46.30 17.66
N ALA A 85 41.09 45.47 18.44
CA ALA A 85 40.84 45.30 19.88
C ALA A 85 41.71 46.24 20.74
N SER A 86 41.14 46.88 21.78
CA SER A 86 41.90 47.59 22.79
C SER A 86 42.43 46.59 23.82
N GLY A 87 43.75 46.55 24.05
CA GLY A 87 44.46 45.50 24.80
C GLY A 87 43.75 44.98 26.07
N THR A 88 43.83 43.66 26.29
CA THR A 88 43.06 42.95 27.33
C THR A 88 43.70 42.99 28.70
N ASP A 89 42.88 43.18 29.74
CA ASP A 89 43.28 43.01 31.14
C ASP A 89 43.56 41.53 31.44
N LEU A 90 44.79 41.25 31.89
CA LEU A 90 45.25 39.90 32.18
C LEU A 90 45.20 39.56 33.68
N THR A 91 44.69 40.45 34.53
CA THR A 91 44.45 40.17 35.95
C THR A 91 43.61 38.90 36.24
N PRO A 92 42.70 38.44 35.36
CA PRO A 92 41.97 37.19 35.58
C PRO A 92 42.77 35.91 35.33
N TYR A 93 43.95 35.99 34.69
CA TYR A 93 44.75 34.80 34.38
C TYR A 93 45.62 34.42 35.58
N ALA A 94 45.56 33.14 35.99
CA ALA A 94 46.30 32.63 37.13
C ALA A 94 47.81 32.71 36.90
N LYS A 95 48.55 33.18 37.90
CA LYS A 95 50.02 33.21 37.86
C LYS A 95 50.57 31.85 38.24
N ILE A 96 51.72 31.47 37.69
CA ILE A 96 52.41 30.21 38.02
C ILE A 96 52.66 30.09 39.55
N SER A 97 52.82 31.21 40.25
CA SER A 97 52.94 31.27 41.71
C SER A 97 51.73 30.70 42.44
N ASP A 98 50.54 30.91 41.89
CA ASP A 98 49.25 30.64 42.52
C ASP A 98 48.80 29.19 42.29
N LEU A 99 49.57 28.42 41.51
CA LEU A 99 49.30 27.02 41.24
C LEU A 99 49.55 26.13 42.49
N ALA A 100 48.62 25.20 42.73
CA ALA A 100 48.71 24.20 43.79
C ALA A 100 49.93 23.28 43.62
N VAL A 101 50.37 22.63 44.70
CA VAL A 101 51.61 21.82 44.74
C VAL A 101 51.63 20.72 43.67
N VAL A 102 50.52 20.01 43.46
CA VAL A 102 50.41 18.98 42.42
C VAL A 102 50.68 19.51 41.00
N ALA A 103 50.29 20.76 40.72
CA ALA A 103 50.51 21.37 39.42
C ALA A 103 52.00 21.69 39.17
N LYS A 104 52.83 21.64 40.21
CA LYS A 104 54.28 21.82 40.14
C LYS A 104 55.02 20.49 40.11
N SER A 105 54.53 19.47 40.84
CA SER A 105 55.23 18.20 41.02
C SER A 105 54.77 17.04 40.11
N GLY A 106 53.51 17.06 39.68
CA GLY A 106 52.88 15.98 38.91
C GLY A 106 52.66 14.67 39.69
N LYS A 107 52.95 14.62 41.00
CA LYS A 107 52.81 13.40 41.79
C LYS A 107 51.37 13.17 42.22
N TYR A 108 50.89 11.94 42.07
CA TYR A 108 49.55 11.55 42.52
C TYR A 108 49.36 11.69 44.04
N SER A 109 50.42 11.50 44.82
CA SER A 109 50.41 11.66 46.29
C SER A 109 50.14 13.09 46.74
N ASP A 110 50.35 14.08 45.88
CA ASP A 110 50.23 15.51 46.23
C ASP A 110 48.79 16.01 46.02
N LEU A 111 47.90 15.13 45.55
CA LEU A 111 46.46 15.35 45.51
C LEU A 111 45.85 15.00 46.88
N SER A 112 45.09 15.94 47.45
CA SER A 112 44.26 15.67 48.63
C SER A 112 42.97 14.93 48.25
N GLY A 113 42.51 13.98 49.08
CA GLY A 113 41.22 13.32 48.90
C GLY A 113 41.22 12.15 47.90
N THR A 114 42.36 11.48 47.69
CA THR A 114 42.45 10.35 46.78
C THR A 114 41.76 9.09 47.36
N PRO A 115 41.10 8.26 46.51
CA PRO A 115 40.44 7.04 46.97
C PRO A 115 41.43 5.97 47.46
N ALA A 116 41.24 5.44 48.66
CA ALA A 116 42.12 4.43 49.26
C ALA A 116 41.97 3.01 48.67
N THR A 117 40.87 2.71 47.96
CA THR A 117 40.61 1.41 47.34
C THR A 117 39.96 1.56 45.97
N LEU A 118 40.50 0.89 44.95
CA LEU A 118 39.95 0.84 43.58
C LEU A 118 38.79 -0.18 43.45
N LYS A 119 37.83 -0.15 44.37
CA LYS A 119 36.60 -0.92 44.19
C LYS A 119 35.81 -0.27 43.06
N ASN A 120 35.34 -1.05 42.09
CA ASN A 120 34.44 -0.50 41.10
C ASN A 120 33.10 -0.17 41.80
N PRO A 121 32.70 1.11 41.91
CA PRO A 121 31.46 1.48 42.58
C PRO A 121 30.22 0.96 41.81
N ALA A 122 30.38 0.64 40.53
CA ALA A 122 29.39 -0.04 39.72
C ALA A 122 29.73 -1.53 39.64
N ALA A 123 29.41 -2.29 40.69
CA ALA A 123 29.53 -3.74 40.67
C ALA A 123 28.75 -4.31 39.48
N ILE A 124 29.33 -5.28 38.79
CA ILE A 124 28.65 -5.98 37.71
C ILE A 124 27.66 -6.94 38.37
N THR A 125 26.37 -6.78 38.08
CA THR A 125 25.33 -7.74 38.46
C THR A 125 25.07 -8.68 37.30
N PHE A 126 25.18 -9.98 37.54
CA PHE A 126 24.78 -11.01 36.58
C PHE A 126 23.46 -11.65 37.01
N THR A 127 22.56 -11.87 36.05
CA THR A 127 21.25 -12.49 36.24
C THR A 127 21.00 -13.56 35.18
N GLY A 128 20.26 -14.61 35.54
CA GLY A 128 20.02 -15.78 34.69
C GLY A 128 19.96 -17.04 35.53
N ALA A 129 20.71 -18.08 35.15
CA ALA A 129 20.77 -19.33 35.90
C ALA A 129 21.49 -19.24 37.27
N ALA A 130 22.26 -18.17 37.50
CA ALA A 130 22.84 -17.81 38.78
C ALA A 130 22.75 -16.28 38.97
N THR A 131 22.74 -15.81 40.22
CA THR A 131 22.65 -14.39 40.58
C THR A 131 23.73 -13.99 41.58
N GLY A 132 24.35 -12.83 41.37
CA GLY A 132 25.42 -12.33 42.25
C GLY A 132 26.00 -10.99 41.78
N THR A 133 26.91 -10.43 42.57
CA THR A 133 27.61 -9.18 42.30
C THR A 133 29.12 -9.39 42.26
N TYR A 134 29.82 -8.65 41.40
CA TYR A 134 31.27 -8.65 41.31
C TYR A 134 31.80 -7.22 41.33
N ASP A 135 32.60 -6.89 42.35
CA ASP A 135 33.14 -5.54 42.59
C ASP A 135 34.60 -5.36 42.13
N GLY A 136 35.17 -6.39 41.49
CA GLY A 136 36.56 -6.37 40.98
C GLY A 136 37.62 -6.77 42.00
N SER A 137 37.25 -7.16 43.23
CA SER A 137 38.23 -7.42 44.30
C SER A 137 38.88 -8.82 44.26
N ALA A 138 38.22 -9.84 43.70
CA ALA A 138 38.74 -11.22 43.56
C ALA A 138 38.01 -12.04 42.47
N ALA A 139 38.66 -13.03 41.87
CA ALA A 139 38.07 -13.83 40.78
C ALA A 139 36.79 -14.61 41.17
N VAL A 140 35.80 -14.66 40.28
CA VAL A 140 34.49 -15.36 40.45
C VAL A 140 34.22 -16.26 39.24
N SER A 141 33.66 -17.47 39.46
CA SER A 141 33.23 -18.40 38.39
C SER A 141 31.72 -18.61 38.39
N VAL A 142 31.08 -18.63 37.21
CA VAL A 142 29.61 -18.79 37.03
C VAL A 142 29.32 -19.97 36.10
N THR A 143 28.45 -20.89 36.51
CA THR A 143 28.02 -22.04 35.70
C THR A 143 26.77 -21.70 34.89
N ILE A 144 26.78 -21.98 33.57
CA ILE A 144 25.64 -21.76 32.67
C ILE A 144 25.00 -23.10 32.30
N PRO A 145 23.66 -23.29 32.44
CA PRO A 145 22.96 -24.51 32.04
C PRO A 145 23.09 -24.82 30.55
N ALA A 146 23.10 -26.10 30.20
CA ALA A 146 23.11 -26.55 28.81
C ALA A 146 21.75 -26.32 28.13
N ILE A 147 21.78 -25.77 26.91
CA ILE A 147 20.59 -25.58 26.06
C ILE A 147 20.24 -26.93 25.40
N PRO A 148 18.97 -27.40 25.44
CA PRO A 148 18.56 -28.61 24.74
C PRO A 148 18.87 -28.56 23.24
N THR A 149 19.43 -29.64 22.68
CA THR A 149 19.85 -29.72 21.27
C THR A 149 18.93 -30.55 20.38
N LYS A 150 17.91 -31.19 20.95
CA LYS A 150 16.95 -32.03 20.22
C LYS A 150 15.53 -31.55 20.48
N LEU A 151 14.74 -31.51 19.42
CA LEU A 151 13.32 -31.14 19.50
C LEU A 151 12.53 -32.07 20.44
N SER A 152 12.91 -33.35 20.50
CA SER A 152 12.28 -34.35 21.38
C SER A 152 12.47 -34.09 22.88
N ALA A 153 13.33 -33.15 23.27
CA ALA A 153 13.49 -32.72 24.65
C ALA A 153 12.41 -31.70 25.08
N PHE A 154 11.63 -31.18 24.13
CA PHE A 154 10.48 -30.31 24.39
C PHE A 154 9.19 -31.13 24.36
N GLN A 155 8.26 -30.80 25.25
CA GLN A 155 6.88 -31.29 25.20
C GLN A 155 6.02 -30.17 24.60
N ASN A 156 5.00 -30.51 23.81
CA ASN A 156 4.05 -29.51 23.32
C ASN A 156 3.25 -28.94 24.49
N ASP A 157 2.98 -27.64 24.41
CA ASP A 157 2.16 -26.94 25.39
C ASP A 157 0.71 -27.45 25.39
N ALA A 158 0.02 -27.25 26.52
CA ALA A 158 -1.40 -27.55 26.63
C ALA A 158 -2.21 -26.77 25.56
N GLY A 159 -3.09 -27.47 24.84
CA GLY A 159 -3.91 -26.89 23.77
C GLY A 159 -3.31 -26.96 22.36
N TYR A 160 -2.05 -27.39 22.21
CA TYR A 160 -1.46 -27.66 20.90
C TYR A 160 -1.71 -29.09 20.42
N VAL A 161 -1.66 -29.26 19.09
CA VAL A 161 -1.86 -30.56 18.45
C VAL A 161 -0.74 -31.52 18.87
N THR A 162 -1.11 -32.73 19.28
CA THR A 162 -0.25 -33.87 19.57
C THR A 162 -0.53 -34.95 18.53
N SER A 163 0.36 -35.93 18.35
CA SER A 163 0.07 -37.05 17.44
C SER A 163 -1.25 -37.76 17.79
N SER A 164 -1.58 -37.86 19.08
CA SER A 164 -2.82 -38.49 19.54
C SER A 164 -4.07 -37.68 19.17
N ASN A 165 -4.06 -36.35 19.37
CA ASN A 165 -5.23 -35.55 19.00
C ASN A 165 -5.34 -35.34 17.48
N ALA A 166 -4.22 -35.35 16.75
CA ALA A 166 -4.22 -35.35 15.29
C ALA A 166 -4.98 -36.57 14.74
N GLU A 167 -4.76 -37.75 15.34
CA GLU A 167 -5.36 -39.01 14.89
C GLU A 167 -6.82 -39.20 15.29
N ALA A 168 -7.27 -38.57 16.37
CA ALA A 168 -8.63 -38.75 16.91
C ALA A 168 -9.61 -37.64 16.51
N THR A 169 -9.13 -36.41 16.31
CA THR A 169 -10.01 -35.25 16.08
C THR A 169 -10.15 -34.89 14.59
N TYR A 170 -9.12 -35.12 13.78
CA TYR A 170 -9.13 -34.74 12.37
C TYR A 170 -9.35 -35.96 11.47
N ALA A 171 -10.06 -35.74 10.35
CA ALA A 171 -10.25 -36.78 9.34
C ALA A 171 -8.89 -37.22 8.78
N LYS A 172 -8.66 -38.53 8.74
CA LYS A 172 -7.44 -39.09 8.15
C LYS A 172 -7.49 -38.91 6.64
N LYS A 173 -6.32 -38.97 5.99
CA LYS A 173 -6.25 -39.01 4.51
C LYS A 173 -7.13 -40.13 3.94
N SER A 174 -7.20 -41.28 4.61
CA SER A 174 -8.10 -42.38 4.24
C SER A 174 -9.57 -41.98 4.22
N ASP A 175 -10.00 -41.18 5.20
CA ASP A 175 -11.41 -40.80 5.38
C ASP A 175 -11.84 -39.77 4.33
N ILE A 176 -10.92 -38.89 3.92
CA ILE A 176 -11.17 -37.90 2.86
C ILE A 176 -11.19 -38.54 1.46
N THR A 177 -10.42 -39.62 1.26
CA THR A 177 -10.31 -40.23 -0.07
C THR A 177 -11.61 -40.89 -0.56
N THR A 178 -12.64 -41.06 0.27
CA THR A 178 -13.94 -41.66 -0.12
C THR A 178 -14.94 -40.68 -0.72
N VAL A 179 -14.69 -39.36 -0.65
CA VAL A 179 -15.69 -38.34 -1.01
C VAL A 179 -15.89 -38.20 -2.52
N PHE A 180 -14.82 -38.29 -3.31
CA PHE A 180 -14.88 -38.20 -4.78
C PHE A 180 -13.62 -38.79 -5.40
N ARG A 181 -13.73 -39.98 -6.00
CA ARG A 181 -12.63 -40.70 -6.64
C ARG A 181 -12.86 -40.77 -8.14
N TYR A 182 -12.38 -39.77 -8.88
CA TYR A 182 -12.47 -39.82 -10.34
C TYR A 182 -11.66 -41.00 -10.90
N ARG A 183 -12.33 -41.86 -11.66
CA ARG A 183 -11.79 -43.10 -12.23
C ARG A 183 -11.53 -43.02 -13.73
N GLY A 184 -12.01 -41.96 -14.38
CA GLY A 184 -11.87 -41.73 -15.81
C GLY A 184 -13.22 -41.49 -16.49
N SER A 185 -13.23 -41.69 -17.80
CA SER A 185 -14.43 -41.57 -18.63
C SER A 185 -14.76 -42.91 -19.28
N VAL A 186 -16.04 -43.18 -19.45
CA VAL A 186 -16.57 -44.29 -20.24
C VAL A 186 -17.57 -43.76 -21.27
N ASP A 187 -17.86 -44.54 -22.30
CA ASP A 187 -18.74 -44.07 -23.37
C ASP A 187 -20.21 -44.12 -22.95
N THR A 188 -20.65 -45.22 -22.34
CA THR A 188 -22.05 -45.42 -21.93
C THR A 188 -22.19 -45.91 -20.49
N TYR A 189 -23.41 -45.84 -19.93
CA TYR A 189 -23.69 -46.38 -18.60
C TYR A 189 -23.38 -47.89 -18.48
N ALA A 190 -23.54 -48.64 -19.57
CA ALA A 190 -23.26 -50.08 -19.61
C ALA A 190 -21.75 -50.41 -19.48
N ASP A 191 -20.88 -49.45 -19.77
CA ASP A 191 -19.42 -49.62 -19.70
C ASP A 191 -18.87 -49.41 -18.28
N LEU A 192 -19.72 -49.04 -17.33
CA LEU A 192 -19.32 -48.85 -15.94
C LEU A 192 -18.96 -50.19 -15.28
N PRO A 193 -17.90 -50.23 -14.44
CA PRO A 193 -17.55 -51.45 -13.73
C PRO A 193 -18.68 -51.90 -12.79
N VAL A 194 -18.90 -53.22 -12.75
CA VAL A 194 -19.88 -53.85 -11.83
C VAL A 194 -19.22 -54.55 -10.63
N ASN A 195 -17.90 -54.74 -10.68
CA ASN A 195 -17.10 -55.39 -9.63
C ASN A 195 -15.90 -54.52 -9.25
N GLY A 196 -15.46 -54.61 -7.98
CA GLY A 196 -14.29 -53.87 -7.50
C GLY A 196 -14.49 -52.36 -7.36
N VAL A 197 -15.75 -51.90 -7.35
CA VAL A 197 -16.13 -50.49 -7.20
C VAL A 197 -16.20 -50.14 -5.72
N GLN A 198 -15.72 -48.96 -5.36
CA GLN A 198 -15.77 -48.43 -3.99
C GLN A 198 -16.70 -47.21 -3.93
N VAL A 199 -17.34 -46.99 -2.79
CA VAL A 199 -18.17 -45.79 -2.57
C VAL A 199 -17.37 -44.53 -2.88
N GLY A 200 -17.92 -43.67 -3.74
CA GLY A 200 -17.28 -42.44 -4.21
C GLY A 200 -16.45 -42.59 -5.48
N ASP A 201 -16.25 -43.80 -6.02
CA ASP A 201 -15.73 -43.97 -7.38
C ASP A 201 -16.65 -43.23 -8.36
N THR A 202 -16.10 -42.35 -9.18
CA THR A 202 -16.84 -41.47 -10.09
C THR A 202 -16.31 -41.61 -11.50
N TYR A 203 -17.20 -41.77 -12.48
CA TYR A 203 -16.89 -41.77 -13.90
C TYR A 203 -17.64 -40.67 -14.61
N ASN A 204 -17.03 -40.12 -15.66
CA ASN A 204 -17.73 -39.30 -16.64
C ASN A 204 -18.29 -40.21 -17.74
N ILE A 205 -19.55 -40.03 -18.13
CA ILE A 205 -20.15 -40.76 -19.25
C ILE A 205 -20.24 -39.82 -20.44
N THR A 206 -19.66 -40.20 -21.58
CA THR A 206 -19.59 -39.30 -22.75
C THR A 206 -20.85 -39.29 -23.58
N ALA A 207 -21.63 -40.38 -23.62
CA ALA A 207 -22.90 -40.46 -24.32
C ALA A 207 -24.10 -40.20 -23.40
N ALA A 208 -25.17 -39.63 -23.97
CA ALA A 208 -26.43 -39.47 -23.26
C ALA A 208 -27.15 -40.82 -23.10
N ASP A 209 -27.78 -41.04 -21.95
CA ASP A 209 -28.63 -42.17 -21.64
C ASP A 209 -29.89 -41.71 -20.91
N ALA A 210 -30.98 -41.57 -21.66
CA ALA A 210 -32.26 -41.14 -21.13
C ALA A 210 -32.88 -42.13 -20.12
N SER A 211 -32.51 -43.42 -20.16
CA SER A 211 -33.07 -44.43 -19.26
C SER A 211 -32.53 -44.33 -17.84
N HIS A 212 -31.30 -43.83 -17.70
CA HIS A 212 -30.64 -43.58 -16.41
C HIS A 212 -30.57 -42.08 -16.07
N SER A 213 -31.29 -41.23 -16.82
CA SER A 213 -31.32 -39.77 -16.65
C SER A 213 -29.95 -39.11 -16.77
N ILE A 214 -29.13 -39.54 -17.74
CA ILE A 214 -27.75 -39.10 -17.97
C ILE A 214 -27.69 -38.31 -19.28
N ASN A 215 -27.14 -37.10 -19.23
CA ASN A 215 -26.77 -36.32 -20.39
C ASN A 215 -25.32 -36.62 -20.81
N ALA A 216 -24.97 -36.31 -22.05
CA ALA A 216 -23.61 -36.44 -22.52
C ALA A 216 -22.66 -35.55 -21.70
N GLY A 217 -21.67 -36.17 -21.04
CA GLY A 217 -20.73 -35.49 -20.14
C GLY A 217 -21.15 -35.48 -18.66
N ASP A 218 -22.25 -36.14 -18.29
CA ASP A 218 -22.63 -36.24 -16.88
C ASP A 218 -21.68 -37.17 -16.10
N ASN A 219 -21.47 -36.84 -14.83
CA ASN A 219 -20.69 -37.66 -13.92
C ASN A 219 -21.62 -38.55 -13.09
N VAL A 220 -21.29 -39.84 -13.01
CA VAL A 220 -21.95 -40.78 -12.12
C VAL A 220 -21.00 -41.24 -11.02
N SER A 221 -21.51 -41.41 -9.80
CA SER A 221 -20.72 -41.88 -8.66
C SER A 221 -21.36 -43.10 -8.02
N TRP A 222 -20.52 -44.05 -7.59
CA TRP A 222 -20.99 -45.25 -6.90
C TRP A 222 -21.39 -44.92 -5.46
N ASN A 223 -22.68 -45.08 -5.14
CA ASN A 223 -23.23 -44.81 -3.81
C ASN A 223 -23.12 -45.99 -2.83
N GLY A 224 -22.59 -47.13 -3.28
CA GLY A 224 -22.54 -48.40 -2.53
C GLY A 224 -23.44 -49.49 -3.11
N ASN A 225 -24.49 -49.09 -3.82
CA ASN A 225 -25.50 -50.00 -4.37
C ASN A 225 -25.65 -49.87 -5.89
N SER A 226 -25.55 -48.65 -6.43
CA SER A 226 -25.69 -48.34 -7.85
C SER A 226 -24.87 -47.12 -8.24
N TRP A 227 -24.71 -46.92 -9.55
CA TRP A 227 -24.18 -45.68 -10.11
C TRP A 227 -25.28 -44.61 -10.08
N ASP A 228 -25.04 -43.54 -9.34
CA ASP A 228 -25.94 -42.41 -9.14
C ASP A 228 -25.47 -41.22 -9.99
N ASN A 229 -26.37 -40.59 -10.75
CA ASN A 229 -26.02 -39.41 -11.55
C ASN A 229 -25.87 -38.19 -10.65
N LEU A 230 -24.72 -37.53 -10.70
CA LEU A 230 -24.43 -36.32 -9.94
C LEU A 230 -24.94 -35.06 -10.65
N ALA A 231 -25.39 -35.15 -11.90
CA ALA A 231 -26.07 -34.05 -12.55
C ALA A 231 -27.46 -33.84 -11.95
N GLY A 232 -27.79 -32.58 -11.65
CA GLY A 232 -29.12 -32.21 -11.19
C GLY A 232 -30.14 -32.19 -12.33
N ILE A 233 -31.43 -32.23 -11.96
CA ILE A 233 -32.52 -31.95 -12.90
C ILE A 233 -32.58 -30.43 -13.13
N VAL A 234 -32.33 -29.96 -14.35
CA VAL A 234 -32.56 -28.55 -14.73
C VAL A 234 -33.94 -28.43 -15.36
N ASP A 235 -34.91 -27.95 -14.59
CA ASP A 235 -36.25 -27.64 -15.10
C ASP A 235 -36.25 -26.32 -15.87
N LEU A 236 -36.34 -26.40 -17.20
CA LEU A 236 -36.44 -25.24 -18.09
C LEU A 236 -37.87 -24.99 -18.58
N SER A 237 -38.88 -25.64 -18.00
CA SER A 237 -40.27 -25.51 -18.43
C SER A 237 -40.83 -24.09 -18.33
N ALA A 238 -40.28 -23.26 -17.44
CA ALA A 238 -40.65 -21.85 -17.28
C ALA A 238 -39.95 -20.90 -18.26
N TYR A 239 -38.97 -21.36 -19.03
CA TYR A 239 -38.22 -20.51 -19.97
C TYR A 239 -38.81 -20.58 -21.38
N ALA A 240 -38.88 -19.42 -22.05
CA ALA A 240 -39.35 -19.33 -23.43
C ALA A 240 -38.36 -20.00 -24.39
N LYS A 241 -38.88 -20.72 -25.40
CA LYS A 241 -38.04 -21.30 -26.44
C LYS A 241 -37.56 -20.20 -27.39
N SER A 242 -36.44 -20.43 -28.07
CA SER A 242 -35.93 -19.50 -29.08
C SER A 242 -36.96 -19.18 -30.17
N SER A 243 -37.81 -20.16 -30.51
CA SER A 243 -38.96 -19.97 -31.41
C SER A 243 -39.99 -18.97 -30.87
N ASP A 244 -40.26 -19.01 -29.57
CA ASP A 244 -41.30 -18.19 -28.93
C ASP A 244 -40.84 -16.74 -28.85
N VAL A 245 -39.55 -16.53 -28.52
CA VAL A 245 -38.91 -15.21 -28.51
C VAL A 245 -38.88 -14.61 -29.92
N ALA A 246 -38.50 -15.40 -30.93
CA ALA A 246 -38.40 -14.94 -32.31
C ALA A 246 -39.75 -14.51 -32.91
N ASN A 247 -40.86 -15.12 -32.47
CA ASN A 247 -42.20 -14.76 -32.90
C ASN A 247 -42.78 -13.55 -32.15
N THR A 248 -42.35 -13.30 -30.91
CA THR A 248 -42.91 -12.25 -30.05
C THR A 248 -42.17 -10.92 -30.18
N TYR A 249 -40.86 -10.95 -30.40
CA TYR A 249 -40.01 -9.76 -30.39
C TYR A 249 -39.37 -9.50 -31.75
N MET A 250 -39.31 -8.23 -32.15
CA MET A 250 -38.59 -7.79 -33.35
C MET A 250 -37.08 -7.79 -33.11
N LYS A 251 -36.28 -8.13 -34.13
CA LYS A 251 -34.81 -8.11 -34.02
C LYS A 251 -34.33 -6.66 -33.97
N THR A 252 -33.27 -6.38 -33.21
CA THR A 252 -32.68 -5.03 -33.10
C THR A 252 -32.26 -4.45 -34.45
N ALA A 253 -31.85 -5.29 -35.40
CA ALA A 253 -31.48 -4.88 -36.76
C ALA A 253 -32.68 -4.34 -37.57
N ASP A 254 -33.90 -4.77 -37.23
CA ASP A 254 -35.13 -4.41 -37.93
C ASP A 254 -35.79 -3.17 -37.31
N TYR A 255 -35.20 -2.60 -36.25
CA TYR A 255 -35.73 -1.40 -35.60
C TYR A 255 -35.60 -0.18 -36.54
N PRO A 256 -36.66 0.65 -36.71
CA PRO A 256 -36.62 1.82 -37.57
C PRO A 256 -35.79 2.94 -36.92
N MET A 257 -34.47 2.87 -37.10
CA MET A 257 -33.51 3.80 -36.46
C MET A 257 -33.26 5.02 -37.33
N ALA A 258 -33.09 6.18 -36.70
CA ALA A 258 -32.68 7.40 -37.38
C ALA A 258 -31.20 7.29 -37.85
N THR A 259 -30.94 7.81 -39.04
CA THR A 259 -29.60 7.91 -39.62
C THR A 259 -29.05 9.32 -39.44
N ASP A 260 -27.73 9.50 -39.58
CA ASP A 260 -27.13 10.85 -39.54
C ASP A 260 -27.63 11.73 -40.68
N ALA A 261 -28.06 11.14 -41.80
CA ALA A 261 -28.73 11.84 -42.88
C ALA A 261 -30.11 12.37 -42.45
N ASP A 262 -30.88 11.59 -41.67
CA ASP A 262 -32.15 12.04 -41.10
C ASP A 262 -31.94 13.21 -40.13
N ILE A 263 -30.85 13.22 -39.36
CA ILE A 263 -30.51 14.32 -38.45
C ILE A 263 -29.98 15.54 -39.21
N LEU A 264 -29.14 15.35 -40.22
CA LEU A 264 -28.57 16.44 -41.01
C LEU A 264 -29.67 17.22 -41.74
N ALA A 265 -30.69 16.52 -42.25
CA ALA A 265 -31.85 17.14 -42.88
C ALA A 265 -32.54 18.18 -41.97
N LEU A 266 -32.48 18.05 -40.64
CA LEU A 266 -33.06 19.01 -39.69
C LEU A 266 -32.33 20.37 -39.65
N PHE A 267 -31.11 20.42 -40.16
CA PHE A 267 -30.28 21.64 -40.21
C PHE A 267 -30.14 22.19 -41.63
N THR A 268 -30.77 21.52 -42.60
CA THR A 268 -30.74 21.85 -44.02
C THR A 268 -32.17 21.84 -44.54
N ASP A 269 -32.95 22.84 -44.17
CA ASP A 269 -34.09 23.27 -45.01
C ASP A 269 -33.54 24.22 -46.09
N ASP A 270 -34.24 24.30 -47.23
CA ASP A 270 -34.01 25.24 -48.36
C ASP A 270 -33.22 26.52 -48.06
#